data_AF-A0A1A8WMR4-F1
#
_entry.id   AF-A0A1A8WMR4-F1
#
_cell.length_a   1.000
_cell.length_b   1.000
_cell.length_c   1.000
_cell.angle_alpha   90.00
_cell.angle_beta   90.00
_cell.angle_gamma   90.00
#
_symmetry.space_group_name_H-M   'P 1'
#
loop_
_entity.id
_entity.type
_entity.pdbx_description
1 polymer ?
#
loop_
_entity_poly.entity_id
_entity_poly.type
_entity_poly.pdbx_seq_one_letter_code
_entity_poly.pdbx_strand_id
1 'polypeptide(L)'
;MSTTSTYTLDKFAQQESSFKNATLYKIYNKFLNTCKGGNDDVYEDDDCSVDEPQKTSELLLNMYISKVVNNLRRIGNNERIFFLNINYNENEVYTYFKYWFLDQILDKDFNDEEITKLFRRLNQKKEKYLNA
;
A
#
# COMPACT_ATOMS: atom_id res chain seq x y z
N MET A 1 27.34 -10.58 -6.16
CA MET A 1 26.74 -9.47 -6.93
C MET A 1 25.25 -9.73 -6.98
N SER A 2 24.46 -8.97 -6.22
CA SER A 2 23.00 -9.07 -6.31
C SER A 2 22.58 -8.39 -7.60
N THR A 3 22.13 -9.15 -8.59
CA THR A 3 21.47 -8.60 -9.77
C THR A 3 20.10 -8.13 -9.34
N THR A 4 20.00 -6.88 -8.89
CA THR A 4 18.72 -6.24 -8.62
C THR A 4 17.90 -6.33 -9.91
N SER A 5 16.89 -7.18 -9.91
CA SER A 5 15.96 -7.30 -11.03
C SER A 5 15.36 -5.93 -11.29
N THR A 6 15.71 -5.33 -12.42
CA THR A 6 15.16 -4.03 -12.85
C THR A 6 13.73 -4.15 -13.39
N TYR A 7 13.04 -5.28 -13.19
CA TYR A 7 11.67 -5.48 -13.66
C TYR A 7 10.67 -4.94 -12.64
N THR A 8 10.06 -3.81 -12.97
CA THR A 8 8.95 -3.22 -12.20
C THR A 8 7.62 -3.62 -12.82
N LEU A 9 6.53 -3.52 -12.05
CA LEU A 9 5.17 -3.71 -12.55
C LEU A 9 4.89 -2.86 -13.81
N ASP A 10 5.35 -1.60 -13.80
CA ASP A 10 5.18 -0.68 -14.93
C ASP A 10 5.97 -1.11 -16.17
N LYS A 11 7.19 -1.62 -16.00
CA LYS A 11 7.98 -2.14 -17.13
C LYS A 11 7.33 -3.36 -17.76
N PHE A 12 6.79 -4.26 -16.94
CA PHE A 12 6.02 -5.40 -17.45
C PHE A 12 4.78 -4.91 -18.22
N ALA A 13 4.06 -3.94 -17.69
CA ALA A 13 2.88 -3.36 -18.34
C ALA A 13 3.20 -2.54 -19.61
N GLN A 14 4.41 -2.02 -19.75
CA GLN A 14 4.88 -1.36 -20.98
C GLN A 14 5.15 -2.37 -22.10
N GLN A 15 5.70 -3.53 -21.77
CA GLN A 15 5.98 -4.60 -22.74
C GLN A 15 4.71 -5.35 -23.13
N GLU A 16 3.85 -5.65 -22.17
CA GLU A 16 2.59 -6.34 -22.37
C GLU A 16 1.43 -5.38 -22.10
N SER A 17 1.05 -4.57 -23.09
CA SER A 17 0.02 -3.54 -22.92
C SER A 17 -1.34 -4.10 -22.47
N SER A 18 -1.63 -5.36 -22.81
CA SER A 18 -2.82 -6.09 -22.36
C SER A 18 -2.86 -6.27 -20.84
N PHE A 19 -1.70 -6.37 -20.19
CA PHE A 19 -1.58 -6.51 -18.74
C PHE A 19 -2.13 -5.30 -17.98
N LYS A 20 -2.14 -4.10 -18.59
CA LYS A 20 -2.78 -2.91 -17.99
C LYS A 20 -4.27 -3.11 -17.71
N ASN A 21 -4.91 -4.04 -18.42
CA ASN A 21 -6.31 -4.38 -18.23
C ASN A 21 -6.53 -5.44 -17.14
N ALA A 22 -5.48 -6.15 -16.71
CA ALA A 22 -5.56 -7.20 -15.70
C ALA A 22 -5.97 -6.63 -14.33
N THR A 23 -6.79 -7.40 -13.61
CA THR A 23 -7.26 -7.07 -12.27
C THR A 23 -6.10 -6.76 -11.32
N LEU A 24 -5.04 -7.59 -11.35
CA LEU A 24 -3.81 -7.41 -10.58
C LEU A 24 -3.20 -6.01 -10.79
N TYR A 25 -2.95 -5.62 -12.04
CA TYR A 25 -2.31 -4.35 -12.36
C TYR A 25 -3.14 -3.15 -11.87
N LYS A 26 -4.46 -3.20 -12.07
CA LYS A 26 -5.37 -2.13 -11.63
C LYS A 26 -5.40 -2.01 -10.10
N ILE A 27 -5.46 -3.14 -9.40
CA ILE A 27 -5.48 -3.18 -7.93
C ILE A 27 -4.15 -2.70 -7.34
N TYR A 28 -3.01 -3.16 -7.87
CA TYR A 28 -1.69 -2.70 -7.42
C TYR A 28 -1.54 -1.19 -7.57
N ASN A 29 -1.97 -0.63 -8.71
CA ASN A 29 -1.95 0.82 -8.93
C ASN A 29 -2.85 1.59 -7.97
N LYS A 30 -4.01 1.03 -7.59
CA LYS A 30 -4.87 1.62 -6.55
C LYS A 30 -4.14 1.69 -5.20
N PHE A 31 -3.42 0.63 -4.82
CA PHE A 31 -2.67 0.59 -3.57
C PHE A 31 -1.49 1.56 -3.54
N LEU A 32 -0.80 1.76 -4.66
CA LEU A 32 0.33 2.69 -4.75
C LEU A 32 -0.10 4.17 -4.62
N ASN A 33 -1.32 4.50 -5.04
CA ASN A 33 -1.84 5.86 -5.06
C ASN A 33 -2.53 6.30 -3.75
N THR A 34 -2.60 5.44 -2.73
CA THR A 34 -3.03 5.87 -1.39
C THR A 34 -2.03 6.89 -0.83
N CYS A 35 -2.53 8.07 -0.41
CA CYS A 35 -1.78 9.26 0.02
C CYS A 35 -1.45 10.32 -1.04
N LYS A 36 -2.04 10.30 -2.25
CA LYS A 36 -2.05 11.49 -3.11
C LYS A 36 -3.25 12.36 -2.74
N GLY A 37 -3.01 13.49 -2.08
CA GLY A 37 -4.05 14.46 -1.75
C GLY A 37 -4.79 14.92 -3.00
N GLY A 38 -6.12 15.00 -2.91
CA GLY A 38 -6.93 15.81 -3.81
C GLY A 38 -7.95 15.13 -4.72
N ASN A 39 -8.22 13.81 -4.68
CA ASN A 39 -9.26 13.22 -5.56
C ASN A 39 -9.92 11.89 -5.10
N ASP A 40 -9.66 11.39 -3.88
CA ASP A 40 -10.38 10.22 -3.36
C ASP A 40 -11.20 10.66 -2.14
N ASP A 41 -12.48 10.97 -2.38
CA ASP A 41 -13.49 11.58 -1.49
C ASP A 41 -13.81 10.82 -0.18
N VAL A 42 -12.90 10.04 0.43
CA VAL A 42 -13.29 9.27 1.62
C VAL A 42 -12.34 9.26 2.81
N TYR A 43 -11.09 9.70 2.72
CA TYR A 43 -10.26 9.90 3.93
C TYR A 43 -9.23 10.99 3.69
N GLU A 44 -9.62 12.24 3.97
CA GLU A 44 -8.67 13.35 4.17
C GLU A 44 -7.76 13.03 5.37
N ASP A 45 -6.46 13.03 5.08
CA ASP A 45 -5.40 13.70 5.85
C ASP A 45 -4.92 13.23 7.23
N ASP A 46 -5.53 12.27 7.91
CA ASP A 46 -5.05 11.97 9.28
C ASP A 46 -3.75 11.13 9.38
N ASP A 47 -3.39 10.34 8.36
CA ASP A 47 -2.22 9.44 8.44
C ASP A 47 -1.16 9.69 7.34
N CYS A 48 -1.47 10.42 6.28
CA CYS A 48 -0.50 10.69 5.20
C CYS A 48 0.35 11.95 5.47
N SER A 49 -0.04 12.75 6.46
CA SER A 49 0.72 13.88 6.99
C SER A 49 1.80 13.37 7.92
N VAL A 50 3.05 13.73 7.67
CA VAL A 50 4.15 13.44 8.58
C VAL A 50 4.57 14.77 9.18
N ASP A 51 4.01 15.09 10.34
CA ASP A 51 4.48 16.21 11.13
C ASP A 51 5.88 15.89 11.68
N GLU A 52 6.77 16.88 11.58
CA GLU A 52 8.14 16.93 12.12
C GLU A 52 9.32 16.41 11.26
N PRO A 53 10.53 16.98 11.43
CA PRO A 53 11.74 16.52 10.73
C PRO A 53 12.20 15.17 11.32
N GLN A 54 11.69 14.08 10.76
CA GLN A 54 12.12 12.73 11.10
C GLN A 54 13.41 12.35 10.36
N LYS A 55 14.20 11.43 10.94
CA LYS A 55 15.28 10.76 10.19
C LYS A 55 14.68 10.10 8.95
N THR A 56 15.38 10.12 7.82
CA THR A 56 14.86 9.65 6.52
C THR A 56 14.26 8.24 6.57
N SER A 57 14.86 7.31 7.32
CA SER A 57 14.33 5.95 7.49
C SER A 57 13.03 5.89 8.30
N GLU A 58 12.94 6.68 9.36
CA GLU A 58 11.76 6.80 10.21
C GLU A 58 10.57 7.39 9.45
N LEU A 59 10.85 8.39 8.62
CA LEU A 59 9.89 8.99 7.70
C LEU A 59 9.36 7.95 6.70
N LEU A 60 10.26 7.21 6.03
CA LEU A 60 9.88 6.18 5.05
C LEU A 60 9.02 5.07 5.68
N LEU A 61 9.38 4.64 6.90
CA LEU A 61 8.63 3.65 7.66
C LEU A 61 7.22 4.16 7.99
N ASN A 62 7.09 5.40 8.48
CA ASN A 62 5.80 6.00 8.80
C ASN A 62 4.92 6.18 7.56
N MET A 63 5.47 6.72 6.47
CA MET A 63 4.74 6.82 5.20
C MET A 63 4.24 5.45 4.72
N TYR A 64 5.04 4.40 4.88
CA TYR A 64 4.63 3.06 4.51
C TYR A 64 3.49 2.53 5.38
N ILE A 65 3.60 2.65 6.71
CA ILE A 65 2.54 2.27 7.65
C ILE A 65 1.22 2.96 7.29
N SER A 66 1.26 4.26 6.99
CA SER A 66 0.09 5.04 6.63
C SER A 66 -0.55 4.56 5.34
N LYS A 67 0.25 4.22 4.32
CA LYS A 67 -0.27 3.60 3.09
C LYS A 67 -0.95 2.26 3.37
N VAL A 68 -0.35 1.41 4.20
CA VAL A 68 -0.92 0.12 4.58
C VAL A 68 -2.27 0.29 5.27
N VAL A 69 -2.34 1.18 6.26
CA VAL A 69 -3.57 1.45 7.04
C VAL A 69 -4.67 2.03 6.16
N ASN A 70 -4.34 2.99 5.30
CA ASN A 70 -5.32 3.60 4.41
C ASN A 70 -5.85 2.61 3.37
N ASN A 71 -5.00 1.74 2.83
CA ASN A 71 -5.46 0.66 1.96
C ASN A 71 -6.41 -0.29 2.69
N LEU A 72 -6.08 -0.71 3.92
CA LEU A 72 -6.95 -1.55 4.72
C LEU A 72 -8.31 -0.89 5.02
N ARG A 73 -8.32 0.40 5.37
CA ARG A 73 -9.57 1.17 5.57
C ARG A 73 -10.41 1.24 4.29
N ARG A 74 -9.79 1.49 3.14
CA ARG A 74 -10.48 1.56 1.85
C ARG A 74 -11.07 0.21 1.44
N ILE A 75 -10.31 -0.86 1.65
CA ILE A 75 -10.75 -2.25 1.45
C ILE A 75 -11.94 -2.57 2.37
N GLY A 76 -11.86 -2.22 3.66
CA GLY A 76 -12.91 -2.56 4.64
C GLY A 76 -14.18 -1.70 4.55
N ASN A 77 -14.07 -0.41 4.23
CA ASN A 77 -15.19 0.53 4.37
C ASN A 77 -15.76 1.04 3.04
N ASN A 78 -14.99 1.02 1.94
CA ASN A 78 -15.38 1.64 0.67
C ASN A 78 -15.05 0.78 -0.55
N GLU A 79 -15.07 -0.56 -0.39
CA GLU A 79 -14.69 -1.52 -1.43
C GLU A 79 -15.34 -1.21 -2.80
N ARG A 80 -16.63 -0.89 -2.83
CA ARG A 80 -17.39 -0.65 -4.07
C ARG A 80 -16.95 0.61 -4.80
N ILE A 81 -16.59 1.66 -4.06
CA ILE A 81 -16.16 2.94 -4.62
C ILE A 81 -14.68 2.85 -5.02
N PHE A 82 -13.85 2.29 -4.14
CA PHE A 82 -12.41 2.21 -4.36
C PHE A 82 -12.04 1.33 -5.56
N PHE A 83 -12.74 0.20 -5.71
CA PHE A 83 -12.55 -0.74 -6.82
C PHE A 83 -13.57 -0.54 -7.95
N LEU A 84 -14.19 0.64 -8.06
CA LEU A 84 -15.04 0.98 -9.19
C LEU A 84 -14.27 0.76 -10.51
N ASN A 85 -14.92 0.12 -11.48
CA ASN A 85 -14.34 -0.29 -12.78
C ASN A 85 -13.31 -1.44 -12.72
N ILE A 86 -13.23 -2.15 -11.60
CA ILE A 86 -12.50 -3.41 -11.45
C ILE A 86 -13.54 -4.50 -11.16
N ASN A 87 -13.37 -5.67 -11.77
CA ASN A 87 -14.20 -6.83 -11.41
C ASN A 87 -13.83 -7.25 -9.99
N TYR A 88 -14.61 -6.80 -9.01
CA TYR A 88 -14.29 -6.96 -7.61
C TYR A 88 -14.50 -8.42 -7.18
N ASN A 89 -13.41 -9.02 -6.71
CA ASN A 89 -13.44 -10.28 -6.00
C ASN A 89 -12.66 -10.09 -4.69
N GLU A 90 -13.34 -10.22 -3.56
CA GLU A 90 -12.80 -10.01 -2.23
C GLU A 90 -11.53 -10.85 -1.98
N ASN A 91 -11.56 -12.14 -2.34
CA ASN A 91 -10.42 -13.03 -2.16
C ASN A 91 -9.22 -12.61 -3.01
N GLU A 92 -9.45 -12.14 -4.24
CA GLU A 92 -8.39 -11.63 -5.09
C GLU A 92 -7.80 -10.34 -4.51
N VAL A 93 -8.63 -9.39 -4.05
CA VAL A 93 -8.19 -8.15 -3.44
C VAL A 93 -7.33 -8.40 -2.20
N TYR A 94 -7.76 -9.29 -1.31
CA TYR A 94 -6.98 -9.64 -0.12
C TYR A 94 -5.66 -10.33 -0.47
N THR A 95 -5.68 -11.20 -1.49
CA THR A 95 -4.49 -11.87 -1.98
C THR A 95 -3.50 -10.86 -2.56
N TYR A 96 -3.96 -9.98 -3.43
CA TYR A 96 -3.12 -8.94 -4.04
C TYR A 96 -2.62 -7.93 -3.03
N PHE A 97 -3.40 -7.59 -2.01
CA PHE A 97 -2.95 -6.71 -0.94
C PHE A 97 -1.81 -7.34 -0.14
N LYS A 98 -1.90 -8.64 0.19
CA LYS A 98 -0.81 -9.36 0.88
C LYS A 98 0.48 -9.36 0.06
N TYR A 99 0.39 -9.66 -1.23
CA TYR A 99 1.57 -9.63 -2.10
C TYR A 99 2.14 -8.22 -2.25
N TRP A 100 1.28 -7.21 -2.48
CA TRP A 100 1.71 -5.82 -2.55
C TRP A 100 2.42 -5.40 -1.25
N PHE A 101 1.88 -5.75 -0.08
CA PHE A 101 2.51 -5.47 1.21
C PHE A 101 3.91 -6.10 1.33
N LEU A 102 4.08 -7.36 0.90
CA LEU A 102 5.38 -8.02 0.93
C LEU A 102 6.36 -7.40 -0.07
N ASP A 103 5.91 -7.17 -1.31
CA ASP A 103 6.72 -6.54 -2.35
C ASP A 103 7.21 -5.16 -1.91
N GLN A 104 6.38 -4.37 -1.24
CA GLN A 104 6.75 -3.04 -0.75
C GLN A 104 7.76 -3.07 0.40
N ILE A 105 7.80 -4.13 1.22
CA ILE A 105 8.83 -4.33 2.25
C ILE A 105 10.15 -4.67 1.57
N LEU A 106 10.13 -5.58 0.59
CA LEU A 106 11.31 -6.00 -0.17
C LEU A 106 11.91 -4.84 -0.98
N ASP A 107 11.07 -4.06 -1.65
CA ASP A 107 11.49 -2.91 -2.47
C ASP A 107 12.14 -1.77 -1.66
N LYS A 108 11.70 -1.56 -0.41
CA LYS A 108 12.26 -0.53 0.49
C LYS A 108 13.50 -0.97 1.23
N ASP A 109 13.88 -2.25 1.10
CA ASP A 109 15.06 -2.83 1.74
C ASP A 109 15.08 -2.59 3.27
N PHE A 110 13.92 -2.73 3.92
CA PHE A 110 13.82 -2.56 5.36
C PHE A 110 14.63 -3.62 6.09
N ASN A 111 15.44 -3.19 7.05
CA ASN A 111 16.20 -4.11 7.91
C ASN A 111 15.29 -4.74 8.99
N ASP A 112 15.82 -5.75 9.69
CA ASP A 112 15.08 -6.50 10.72
C ASP A 112 14.50 -5.61 11.84
N GLU A 113 15.22 -4.54 12.23
CA GLU A 113 14.75 -3.59 13.26
C GLU A 113 13.56 -2.77 12.73
N GLU A 114 13.63 -2.31 11.49
CA GLU A 114 12.56 -1.56 10.82
C GLU A 114 11.32 -2.43 10.59
N ILE A 115 11.50 -3.70 10.18
CA ILE A 115 10.42 -4.67 10.05
C ILE A 115 9.77 -4.93 11.42
N THR A 116 10.56 -5.10 12.48
CA THR A 116 10.04 -5.27 13.84
C THR A 116 9.21 -4.05 14.27
N LYS A 117 9.71 -2.83 14.01
CA LYS A 117 8.99 -1.58 14.30
C LYS A 117 7.71 -1.46 13.48
N LEU A 118 7.73 -1.83 12.19
CA LEU A 118 6.58 -1.85 11.29
C LEU A 118 5.43 -2.66 11.91
N PHE A 119 5.68 -3.94 12.22
CA PHE A 119 4.64 -4.82 12.75
C PHE A 119 4.15 -4.38 14.13
N ARG A 120 5.05 -3.89 15.00
CA ARG A 120 4.65 -3.33 16.30
C ARG A 120 3.68 -2.16 16.13
N ARG A 121 3.97 -1.21 15.24
CA ARG A 121 3.11 -0.04 14.99
C ARG A 121 1.79 -0.40 14.33
N LEU A 122 1.81 -1.34 13.38
CA LEU A 122 0.58 -1.86 12.78
C LEU A 122 -0.31 -2.51 13.84
N ASN A 123 0.26 -3.27 14.79
CA ASN A 123 -0.52 -3.86 15.88
C ASN A 123 -1.14 -2.79 16.79
N GLN A 124 -0.39 -1.75 17.16
CA GLN A 124 -0.92 -0.62 17.94
C GLN A 124 -2.08 0.09 17.23
N LYS A 125 -1.96 0.33 15.91
CA LYS A 125 -3.02 0.94 15.11
C LYS A 125 -4.25 0.03 14.99
N LYS A 126 -4.06 -1.29 14.86
CA LYS A 126 -5.15 -2.28 14.88
C LYS A 126 -5.92 -2.24 16.20
N GLU A 127 -5.23 -2.23 17.33
CA GLU A 127 -5.85 -2.14 18.66
C GLU A 127 -6.65 -0.85 18.81
N LYS A 128 -6.13 0.29 18.31
CA LYS A 128 -6.88 1.55 18.28
C LYS A 128 -8.14 1.47 17.42
N TYR A 129 -8.09 0.77 16.29
CA TYR A 129 -9.24 0.61 15.39
C TYR A 129 -10.33 -0.31 15.97
N LEU A 130 -9.96 -1.39 16.67
CA LEU A 130 -10.92 -2.32 17.27
C LEU A 130 -11.62 -1.77 18.53
N ASN A 131 -10.99 -0.80 19.19
CA ASN A 131 -11.49 -0.19 20.43
C ASN A 131 -12.13 1.19 20.21
N ALA A 132 -12.30 1.62 18.95
CA ALA A 132 -12.95 2.87 18.56
C ALA A 132 -14.41 2.64 18.14
#